data_AF-W9VZY3-F1
#
_entry.id   AF-W9VZY3-F1
#
_cell.length_a   1.000
_cell.length_b   1.000
_cell.length_c   1.000
_cell.angle_alpha   90.00
_cell.angle_beta   90.00
_cell.angle_gamma   90.00
#
_symmetry.space_group_name_H-M   'P 1'
#
loop_
_entity.id
_entity.type
_entity.pdbx_description
1 polymer ?
#
loop_
_entity_poly.entity_id
_entity_poly.type
_entity_poly.pdbx_seq_one_letter_code
_entity_poly.pdbx_strand_id
1 'polypeptide(L)'
;MKNVSPGDILRFNRASILGSRDYTLKAGSASTESYDKRRTGEPNYLDERLFECRVRVMGIETEPMTFKEKKKRRNRHRKIVRSKHKYTLCRVMQVRAKGLDELIQGEKGMVLLEGQEKGNADASA
;
A
#
# COMPACT_ATOMS: atom_id res chain seq x y z
N MET A 1 -1.72 -6.09 -14.98
CA MET A 1 -2.35 -4.75 -14.94
C MET A 1 -3.01 -4.49 -16.30
N LYS A 2 -4.21 -3.90 -16.34
CA LYS A 2 -4.92 -3.63 -17.62
C LYS A 2 -4.53 -2.24 -18.13
N ASN A 3 -4.41 -2.08 -19.45
CA ASN A 3 -4.21 -0.80 -20.13
C ASN A 3 -2.96 -0.02 -19.69
N VAL A 4 -1.84 -0.72 -19.52
CA VAL A 4 -0.53 -0.09 -19.26
C VAL A 4 0.47 -0.54 -20.31
N SER A 5 1.27 0.39 -20.79
CA SER A 5 2.31 0.17 -21.76
C SER A 5 3.69 0.04 -21.08
N PRO A 6 4.62 -0.73 -21.65
CA PRO A 6 6.02 -0.70 -21.22
C PRO A 6 6.55 0.74 -21.29
N GLY A 7 7.16 1.22 -20.21
CA GLY A 7 7.70 2.57 -20.08
C GLY A 7 6.84 3.53 -19.26
N ASP A 8 5.56 3.21 -19.03
CA ASP A 8 4.66 4.07 -18.26
C ASP A 8 5.14 4.28 -16.82
N ILE A 9 5.00 5.51 -16.33
CA ILE A 9 5.31 5.87 -14.94
C ILE A 9 4.00 6.04 -14.18
N LEU A 10 3.78 5.14 -13.22
CA LEU A 10 2.59 5.11 -12.37
C LEU A 10 2.91 5.73 -11.00
N ARG A 11 1.95 6.50 -10.47
CA ARG A 11 1.96 6.96 -9.08
C ARG A 11 1.13 6.00 -8.24
N PHE A 12 1.76 5.34 -7.28
CA PHE A 12 1.04 4.49 -6.33
C PHE A 12 0.63 5.33 -5.12
N ASN A 13 -0.69 5.42 -4.92
CA ASN A 13 -1.28 6.27 -3.89
C ASN A 13 -1.68 5.49 -2.63
N ARG A 14 -1.55 4.16 -2.62
CA ARG A 14 -1.96 3.32 -1.48
C ARG A 14 -0.74 2.66 -0.85
N ALA A 15 -0.38 3.14 0.34
CA ALA A 15 0.64 2.53 1.19
C ALA A 15 0.06 2.34 2.59
N SER A 16 0.29 1.17 3.18
CA SER A 16 -0.16 0.85 4.55
C SER A 16 0.94 1.07 5.58
N ILE A 17 2.20 0.89 5.18
CA ILE A 17 3.38 1.04 6.03
C ILE A 17 4.46 1.74 5.20
N LEU A 18 5.07 2.77 5.76
CA LEU A 18 6.25 3.43 5.22
C LEU A 18 7.35 3.42 6.28
N GLY A 19 8.43 2.70 6.00
CA GLY A 19 9.53 2.49 6.94
C GLY A 19 10.83 3.11 6.44
N SER A 20 11.56 3.71 7.37
CA SER A 20 13.00 3.96 7.29
C SER A 20 13.72 2.97 8.23
N ARG A 21 15.05 3.09 8.33
CA ARG A 21 15.86 2.30 9.26
C ARG A 21 15.42 2.52 10.72
N ASP A 22 15.19 3.79 11.10
CA ASP A 22 15.02 4.17 12.49
C ASP A 22 13.56 4.44 12.89
N TYR A 23 12.69 4.74 11.91
CA TYR A 23 11.29 5.09 12.15
C TYR A 23 10.37 4.39 11.15
N THR A 24 9.18 3.98 11.61
CA THR A 24 8.14 3.40 10.75
C THR A 24 6.82 4.13 10.96
N LEU A 25 6.28 4.67 9.87
CA LEU A 25 4.95 5.26 9.82
C LEU A 25 3.95 4.18 9.44
N LYS A 26 3.01 3.91 10.35
CA LYS A 26 1.92 2.94 10.15
C LYS A 26 0.59 3.69 10.10
N ALA A 27 -0.23 3.39 9.09
CA ALA A 27 -1.57 3.93 9.04
C ALA A 27 -2.46 3.24 10.07
N GLY A 28 -2.83 4.00 11.12
CA GLY A 28 -3.71 3.57 12.21
C GLY A 28 -3.08 2.55 13.18
N SER A 29 -2.93 2.95 14.44
CA SER A 29 -2.49 2.06 15.53
C SER A 29 -3.54 1.01 15.92
N ALA A 30 -4.81 1.24 15.60
CA ALA A 30 -5.96 0.51 16.17
C ALA A 30 -6.25 -0.89 15.59
N SER A 31 -5.66 -1.30 14.45
CA SER A 31 -5.99 -2.59 13.82
C SER A 31 -4.92 -3.66 13.96
N THR A 32 -3.95 -3.47 14.86
CA THR A 32 -2.74 -4.32 14.90
C THR A 32 -2.98 -5.70 15.54
N GLU A 33 -3.95 -5.88 16.43
CA GLU A 33 -3.98 -7.11 17.27
C GLU A 33 -5.38 -7.65 17.61
N SER A 34 -6.36 -7.60 16.70
CA SER A 34 -7.65 -8.27 16.91
C SER A 34 -7.78 -9.55 16.08
N TYR A 35 -7.96 -10.68 16.78
CA TYR A 35 -8.18 -12.02 16.24
C TYR A 35 -9.59 -12.20 15.63
N ASP A 36 -10.46 -11.19 15.67
CA ASP A 36 -11.82 -11.24 15.11
C ASP A 36 -12.04 -10.21 13.98
N LYS A 37 -11.84 -10.67 12.75
CA LYS A 37 -11.81 -9.90 11.49
C LYS A 37 -13.20 -9.58 10.89
N ARG A 38 -14.30 -9.77 11.63
CA ARG A 38 -15.67 -9.76 11.06
C ARG A 38 -16.33 -8.38 10.88
N ARG A 39 -15.66 -7.27 11.18
CA ARG A 39 -16.27 -5.92 11.06
C ARG A 39 -15.38 -4.97 10.26
N THR A 40 -15.35 -5.19 8.95
CA THR A 40 -15.21 -4.20 7.86
C THR A 40 -14.72 -2.80 8.28
N GLY A 41 -13.43 -2.66 8.56
CA GLY A 41 -12.75 -1.37 8.44
C GLY A 41 -12.12 -1.30 7.06
N GLU A 42 -12.22 -0.15 6.38
CA GLU A 42 -11.35 0.11 5.24
C GLU A 42 -9.89 -0.05 5.69
N PRO A 43 -9.03 -0.74 4.92
CA PRO A 43 -7.62 -0.83 5.26
C PRO A 43 -7.07 0.58 5.44
N ASN A 44 -6.56 0.87 6.64
CA ASN A 44 -5.97 2.16 6.93
C ASN A 44 -4.77 2.36 6.00
N TYR A 45 -4.86 3.35 5.13
CA TYR A 45 -3.78 3.78 4.25
C TYR A 45 -3.18 5.08 4.80
N LEU A 46 -1.90 5.29 4.53
CA LEU A 46 -1.28 6.59 4.72
C LEU A 46 -1.92 7.57 3.74
N ASP A 47 -2.03 8.83 4.15
CA ASP A 47 -2.48 9.90 3.26
C ASP A 47 -1.52 10.03 2.07
N GLU A 48 -2.09 10.17 0.86
CA GLU A 48 -1.37 10.31 -0.40
C GLU A 48 -0.45 11.54 -0.41
N ARG A 49 -0.74 12.53 0.45
CA ARG A 49 0.06 13.75 0.60
C ARG A 49 1.41 13.48 1.24
N LEU A 50 1.49 12.49 2.13
CA LEU A 50 2.69 12.21 2.93
C LEU A 50 3.80 11.53 2.12
N PHE A 51 3.47 10.88 1.01
CA PHE A 51 4.45 10.09 0.26
C PHE A 51 4.25 10.14 -1.25
N GLU A 52 5.36 9.99 -1.98
CA GLU A 52 5.34 9.78 -3.42
C GLU A 52 6.05 8.46 -3.75
N CYS A 53 5.27 7.50 -4.25
CA CYS A 53 5.80 6.26 -4.81
C CYS A 53 5.62 6.27 -6.34
N ARG A 54 6.74 6.33 -7.07
CA ARG A 54 6.76 6.27 -8.53
C ARG A 54 7.30 4.93 -8.99
N VAL A 55 6.55 4.29 -9.88
CA VAL A 55 6.84 2.95 -10.38
C VAL A 55 6.83 2.97 -11.90
N ARG A 56 7.86 2.41 -12.53
CA ARG A 56 7.94 2.27 -13.98
C ARG A 56 7.49 0.87 -14.39
N VAL A 57 6.60 0.78 -15.36
CA VAL A 57 6.24 -0.50 -15.99
C VAL A 57 7.36 -0.91 -16.92
N MET A 58 7.95 -2.07 -16.71
CA MET A 58 8.98 -2.63 -17.59
C MET A 58 8.37 -3.40 -18.76
N GLY A 59 7.32 -4.16 -18.51
CA GLY A 59 6.70 -4.98 -19.53
C GLY A 59 5.75 -6.03 -18.97
N ILE A 60 5.31 -6.93 -19.86
CA ILE A 60 4.46 -8.06 -19.51
C ILE A 60 5.23 -9.34 -19.79
N GLU A 61 5.47 -10.13 -18.74
CA GLU A 61 6.06 -11.44 -18.86
C GLU A 61 5.01 -12.53 -18.69
N THR A 62 5.33 -13.72 -19.20
CA THR A 62 4.47 -14.90 -19.07
C THR A 62 5.18 -16.00 -18.33
N GLU A 63 4.50 -16.57 -17.34
CA GLU A 63 4.99 -17.77 -16.66
C GLU A 63 5.02 -18.98 -17.61
N PRO A 64 5.82 -20.02 -17.27
CA PRO A 64 5.78 -21.28 -17.98
C PRO A 64 4.38 -21.91 -17.93
N MET A 65 4.05 -22.72 -18.93
CA MET A 65 2.72 -23.32 -19.05
C MET A 65 2.49 -24.35 -17.95
N THR A 66 1.48 -24.12 -17.12
CA THR A 66 1.08 -25.06 -16.07
C THR A 66 -0.09 -25.93 -16.53
N PHE A 67 -0.03 -27.22 -16.20
CA PHE A 67 -1.05 -28.21 -16.56
C PHE A 67 -1.73 -28.73 -15.29
N LYS A 68 -3.01 -28.39 -15.10
CA LYS A 68 -3.83 -28.92 -14.02
C LYS A 68 -4.62 -30.13 -14.52
N GLU A 69 -4.15 -31.31 -14.16
CA GLU A 69 -4.84 -32.56 -14.41
C GLU A 69 -5.95 -32.79 -13.37
N LYS A 70 -7.20 -32.83 -13.83
CA LYS A 70 -8.35 -33.26 -13.04
C LYS A 70 -8.71 -34.68 -13.45
N LYS A 71 -8.45 -35.65 -12.56
CA LYS A 71 -8.75 -37.07 -12.76
C LYS A 71 -9.42 -37.65 -11.52
N LYS A 72 -10.33 -38.61 -11.71
CA LYS A 72 -10.95 -39.38 -10.63
C LYS A 72 -10.43 -40.82 -10.67
N ARG A 73 -10.31 -41.46 -9.50
CA ARG A 73 -9.87 -42.86 -9.39
C ARG A 73 -10.89 -43.76 -10.10
N ARG A 74 -10.42 -44.79 -10.81
CA ARG A 74 -11.23 -45.75 -11.62
C ARG A 74 -12.04 -45.12 -12.76
N ASN A 75 -11.76 -43.87 -13.15
CA ASN A 75 -12.32 -43.27 -14.36
C ASN A 75 -11.20 -43.06 -15.39
N ARG A 76 -11.46 -43.47 -16.65
CA ARG A 76 -10.52 -43.27 -17.77
C ARG A 76 -10.47 -41.81 -18.24
N HIS A 77 -11.52 -41.03 -17.96
CA HIS A 77 -11.57 -39.62 -18.33
C HIS A 77 -10.61 -38.78 -17.48
N ARG A 78 -9.83 -37.97 -18.18
CA ARG A 78 -8.90 -37.00 -17.63
C ARG A 78 -9.15 -35.66 -18.30
N LYS A 79 -9.34 -34.60 -17.49
CA LYS A 79 -9.44 -33.23 -17.98
C LYS A 79 -8.15 -32.48 -17.68
N ILE A 80 -7.45 -32.04 -18.71
CA ILE A 80 -6.23 -31.22 -18.58
C ILE A 80 -6.62 -29.76 -18.81
N VAL A 81 -6.45 -28.94 -17.78
CA VAL A 81 -6.62 -27.48 -17.89
C VAL A 81 -5.24 -26.85 -18.01
N ARG A 82 -5.03 -26.07 -19.07
CA ARG A 82 -3.78 -25.36 -19.33
C ARG A 82 -3.92 -23.93 -18.84
N SER A 83 -2.96 -23.45 -18.06
CA SER A 83 -2.92 -22.08 -17.56
C SER A 83 -1.58 -21.44 -17.95
N LYS A 84 -1.65 -20.27 -18.57
CA LYS A 84 -0.50 -19.42 -18.88
C LYS A 84 -0.80 -17.99 -18.42
N HIS A 85 -0.35 -17.66 -17.23
CA HIS A 85 -0.60 -16.37 -16.61
C HIS A 85 0.38 -15.30 -17.13
N LYS A 86 -0.12 -14.07 -17.25
CA LYS A 86 0.66 -12.90 -17.66
C LYS A 86 0.83 -11.99 -16.45
N TYR A 87 2.06 -11.57 -16.16
CA TYR A 87 2.38 -10.67 -15.06
C TYR A 87 2.98 -9.39 -15.61
N THR A 88 2.62 -8.27 -15.00
CA THR A 88 3.22 -6.98 -15.32
C THR A 88 4.43 -6.78 -14.42
N LEU A 89 5.61 -6.64 -15.02
CA LEU A 89 6.81 -6.31 -14.29
C LEU A 89 6.89 -4.79 -14.09
N CYS A 90 7.10 -4.41 -12.84
CA CYS A 90 7.14 -3.03 -12.40
C CYS A 90 8.43 -2.80 -11.59
N ARG A 91 9.15 -1.74 -11.91
CA ARG A 91 10.35 -1.31 -11.19
C ARG A 91 10.00 -0.10 -10.33
N VAL A 92 10.22 -0.21 -9.02
CA VAL A 92 10.11 0.93 -8.11
C VAL A 92 11.24 1.91 -8.41
N MET A 93 10.90 3.13 -8.81
CA MET A 93 11.87 4.17 -9.16
C MET A 93 12.18 5.06 -7.98
N GLN A 94 11.14 5.44 -7.24
CA GLN A 94 11.25 6.43 -6.17
C GLN A 94 10.25 6.10 -5.07
N VAL A 95 10.73 6.08 -3.83
CA VAL A 95 9.92 6.11 -2.62
C VAL A 95 10.42 7.29 -1.81
N ARG A 96 9.63 8.37 -1.74
CA ARG A 96 9.95 9.54 -0.92
C ARG A 96 8.86 9.76 0.12
N ALA A 97 9.26 10.03 1.36
CA ALA A 97 8.41 10.64 2.36
C ALA A 97 8.57 12.16 2.24
N LYS A 98 7.46 12.91 2.26
CA LYS A 98 7.50 14.38 2.24
C LYS A 98 7.84 14.91 3.62
N GLY A 99 8.66 15.95 3.64
CA GLY A 99 8.94 16.70 4.87
C GLY A 99 7.75 17.55 5.30
N LEU A 100 7.72 17.96 6.57
CA LEU A 100 6.68 18.83 7.14
C LEU A 100 6.59 20.17 6.40
N ASP A 101 7.73 20.74 5.99
CA ASP A 101 7.77 22.02 5.25
C ASP A 101 7.10 21.92 3.87
N GLU A 102 7.31 20.81 3.15
CA GLU A 102 6.69 20.56 1.85
C GLU A 102 5.17 20.32 1.96
N LEU A 103 4.71 19.79 3.09
CA LEU A 103 3.28 19.63 3.39
C LEU A 103 2.62 20.98 3.66
N ILE A 104 3.26 21.84 4.46
CA ILE A 104 2.77 23.17 4.81
C ILE A 104 2.72 24.09 3.57
N GLN A 105 3.72 24.03 2.69
CA GLN A 105 3.74 24.83 1.45
C GLN A 105 2.68 24.38 0.43
N GLY A 106 2.34 23.08 0.40
CA GLY A 106 1.29 22.54 -0.45
C GLY A 106 -0.13 22.92 0.01
N GLU A 107 -0.28 23.23 1.29
CA GLU A 107 -1.54 23.60 1.93
C GLU A 107 -1.54 25.10 2.26
N LYS A 108 -1.86 25.94 1.25
CA LYS A 108 -2.30 27.32 1.51
C LYS A 108 -3.62 27.29 2.31
N GLY A 109 -3.56 27.07 3.63
CA GLY A 109 -4.75 27.07 4.48
C GLY A 109 -4.71 26.27 5.79
N MET A 110 -3.59 25.69 6.24
CA MET A 110 -3.55 25.12 7.60
C MET A 110 -3.36 26.23 8.65
N VAL A 111 -4.42 26.51 9.41
CA VAL A 111 -4.34 27.28 10.66
C VAL A 111 -3.78 26.34 11.73
N LEU A 112 -2.57 26.62 12.20
CA LEU A 112 -2.03 26.03 13.42
C LEU A 112 -2.86 26.55 14.61
N LEU A 113 -3.82 25.76 15.08
CA LEU A 113 -4.37 25.96 16.43
C LEU A 113 -3.34 25.40 17.41
N GLU A 114 -2.36 26.22 17.76
CA GLU A 114 -1.53 25.97 18.94
C GLU A 114 -2.48 25.84 20.15
N GLY A 115 -2.49 24.65 20.75
CA GLY A 115 -3.32 24.38 21.92
C GLY A 115 -2.93 25.31 23.06
N GLN A 116 -3.92 26.00 23.62
CA GLN A 116 -3.76 26.74 24.88
C GLN A 116 -3.19 25.81 25.95
N GLU A 117 -1.97 26.11 26.40
CA GLU A 117 -1.44 25.58 27.66
C GLU A 117 -2.39 26.01 28.79
N LYS A 118 -3.27 25.11 29.22
CA LYS A 118 -3.90 25.25 30.53
C LYS A 118 -2.83 24.96 31.58
N GLY A 119 -2.18 26.01 32.05
CA GLY A 119 -1.35 25.98 33.24
C GLY A 119 -2.18 25.49 34.43
N ASN A 120 -1.91 24.26 34.89
CA ASN A 120 -2.47 23.77 36.14
C ASN A 120 -1.60 24.28 37.29
N ALA A 121 -1.93 25.48 37.78
CA ALA A 121 -1.47 25.96 39.07
C ALA A 121 -2.41 25.40 40.14
N ASP A 122 -2.14 24.18 40.61
CA ASP A 122 -2.67 23.72 41.88
C ASP A 122 -1.55 23.78 42.91
N ALA A 123 -1.72 24.74 43.80
CA ALA A 123 -0.85 25.09 44.89
C ALA A 123 -0.84 24.01 45.98
N SER A 124 0.36 23.82 46.52
CA SER A 124 0.60 23.28 47.84
C SER A 124 -0.18 24.05 48.92
N ALA A 125 -0.95 23.32 49.72
CA ALA A 125 -1.26 23.64 51.13
C ALA A 125 -1.56 22.33 51.87
#